data_AF-A0A838EF79-F1
#
_entry.id   AF-A0A838EF79-F1
#
_cell.length_a   1.000
_cell.length_b   1.000
_cell.length_c   1.000
_cell.angle_alpha   90.00
_cell.angle_beta   90.00
_cell.angle_gamma   90.00
#
_symmetry.space_group_name_H-M   'P 1'
#
loop_
_entity.id
_entity.type
_entity.pdbx_description
1 polymer ?
#
loop_
_entity_poly.entity_id
_entity_poly.type
_entity_poly.pdbx_seq_one_letter_code
_entity_poly.pdbx_strand_id
1 'polypeptide(L)'
;MTDPTSIADINLNPLPGKTYWNNIREWREEFIYFLLVDRFHDDQERTPIQTQARSDSSSTQARLSKFCGGTLRGITTHLDYIKNLGCTALWLSPIFENNGAPDPASGNYHGYSIQNYLAIDPRFGTRR
;
A
#
# COMPACT_ATOMS: atom_id res chain seq x y z
N MET A 1 -15.61 -15.70 -6.88
CA MET A 1 -16.72 -14.82 -6.48
C MET A 1 -16.80 -13.72 -7.52
N THR A 2 -18.00 -13.34 -7.95
CA THR A 2 -18.19 -12.14 -8.76
C THR A 2 -17.78 -10.91 -7.96
N ASP A 3 -17.12 -9.94 -8.59
CA ASP A 3 -16.77 -8.69 -7.91
C ASP A 3 -18.06 -7.96 -7.48
N PRO A 4 -18.10 -7.38 -6.26
CA PRO A 4 -19.25 -6.62 -5.80
C PRO A 4 -19.46 -5.38 -6.65
N THR A 5 -20.72 -5.08 -6.94
CA THR A 5 -21.15 -3.90 -7.71
C THR A 5 -21.83 -2.86 -6.82
N SER A 6 -22.18 -3.25 -5.60
CA SER A 6 -22.74 -2.41 -4.56
C SER A 6 -22.11 -2.74 -3.20
N ILE A 7 -22.15 -1.78 -2.28
CA ILE A 7 -21.77 -2.02 -0.87
C ILE A 7 -22.66 -3.09 -0.21
N ALA A 8 -23.90 -3.25 -0.68
CA ALA A 8 -24.83 -4.28 -0.21
C ALA A 8 -24.35 -5.71 -0.53
N ASP A 9 -23.46 -5.85 -1.53
CA ASP A 9 -22.88 -7.14 -1.92
C ASP A 9 -21.70 -7.54 -1.01
N ILE A 10 -21.26 -6.64 -0.11
CA ILE A 10 -20.08 -6.84 0.74
C ILE A 10 -20.52 -7.25 2.15
N ASN A 11 -20.05 -8.41 2.61
CA ASN A 11 -20.20 -8.80 4.00
C ASN A 11 -19.26 -7.98 4.89
N LEU A 12 -19.83 -7.03 5.63
CA LEU A 12 -19.10 -6.19 6.59
C LEU A 12 -18.98 -6.81 8.00
N ASN A 13 -19.53 -8.02 8.20
CA ASN A 13 -19.35 -8.71 9.46
C ASN A 13 -17.87 -9.08 9.67
N PRO A 14 -17.39 -9.11 10.93
CA PRO A 14 -16.07 -9.62 11.24
C PRO A 14 -15.85 -11.01 10.64
N LEU A 15 -14.67 -11.21 10.04
CA LEU A 15 -14.24 -12.47 9.46
C LEU A 15 -14.16 -13.54 10.57
N PRO A 16 -14.82 -14.70 10.40
CA PRO A 16 -14.77 -15.78 11.38
C PRO A 16 -13.33 -16.22 11.69
N GLY A 17 -13.01 -16.38 12.97
CA GLY A 17 -11.69 -16.85 13.42
C GLY A 17 -10.56 -15.82 13.34
N LYS A 18 -10.83 -14.57 12.95
CA LYS A 18 -9.84 -13.49 13.04
C LYS A 18 -9.84 -12.86 14.43
N THR A 19 -8.65 -12.73 15.01
CA THR A 19 -8.43 -11.87 16.18
C THR A 19 -8.25 -10.44 15.70
N TYR A 20 -9.15 -9.56 16.13
CA TYR A 20 -9.07 -8.14 15.85
C TYR A 20 -8.27 -7.44 16.95
N TRP A 21 -7.49 -6.43 16.56
CA TRP A 21 -6.81 -5.59 17.52
C TRP A 21 -7.85 -4.84 18.36
N ASN A 22 -7.79 -5.02 19.68
CA ASN A 22 -8.66 -4.29 20.59
C ASN A 22 -8.04 -2.92 20.88
N ASN A 23 -8.66 -1.87 20.35
CA ASN A 23 -8.18 -0.51 20.53
C ASN A 23 -8.58 0.06 21.91
N ILE A 24 -7.86 -0.35 22.96
CA ILE A 24 -8.00 0.24 24.30
C ILE A 24 -7.19 1.54 24.48
N ARG A 25 -6.39 1.94 23.48
CA ARG A 25 -5.48 3.09 23.54
C ARG A 25 -6.07 4.28 22.80
N GLU A 26 -5.70 5.50 23.19
CA GLU A 26 -6.07 6.67 22.38
C GLU A 26 -5.12 6.81 21.19
N TRP A 27 -5.60 7.38 20.07
CA TRP A 27 -4.74 7.70 18.91
C TRP A 27 -3.53 8.58 19.26
N ARG A 28 -3.62 9.35 20.35
CA ARG A 28 -2.51 10.18 20.88
C ARG A 28 -1.35 9.34 21.44
N GLU A 29 -1.59 8.08 21.75
CA GLU A 29 -0.57 7.13 22.23
C GLU A 29 0.04 6.29 21.10
N GLU A 30 -0.46 6.46 19.87
CA GLU A 30 -0.03 5.69 18.72
C GLU A 30 1.13 6.39 18.00
N PHE A 31 2.17 5.63 17.65
CA PHE A 31 3.21 6.09 16.77
C PHE A 31 2.93 5.60 15.35
N ILE A 32 2.43 6.51 14.51
CA ILE A 32 1.90 6.20 13.19
C ILE A 32 3.02 6.22 12.14
N TYR A 33 3.14 5.15 11.37
CA TYR A 33 3.98 5.09 10.17
C TYR A 33 3.12 5.31 8.92
N PHE A 34 3.23 6.47 8.31
CA PHE A 34 2.60 6.74 7.01
C PHE A 34 3.48 6.21 5.88
N LEU A 35 2.89 5.45 4.95
CA LEU A 35 3.58 4.96 3.78
C LEU A 35 2.74 5.07 2.50
N LEU A 36 3.40 5.49 1.42
CA LEU A 36 2.89 5.34 0.07
C LEU A 36 3.10 3.89 -0.36
N VAL A 37 2.03 3.18 -0.69
CA VAL A 37 2.08 1.74 -0.99
C VAL A 37 3.09 1.45 -2.11
N ASP A 38 3.05 2.21 -3.20
CA ASP A 38 3.97 2.08 -4.34
C ASP A 38 5.47 2.27 -3.98
N ARG A 39 5.76 2.99 -2.89
CA ARG A 39 7.13 3.42 -2.53
C ARG A 39 7.74 2.64 -1.39
N PHE A 40 7.00 1.71 -0.80
CA PHE A 40 7.48 0.96 0.35
C PHE A 40 8.28 -0.28 -0.05
N HIS A 41 7.63 -1.34 -0.54
CA HIS A 41 8.30 -2.58 -0.89
C HIS A 41 7.50 -3.41 -1.90
N ASP A 42 8.17 -4.01 -2.88
CA ASP A 42 7.57 -4.82 -3.96
C ASP A 42 7.63 -6.34 -3.71
N ASP A 43 8.04 -6.72 -2.50
CA ASP A 43 8.25 -8.12 -2.06
C ASP A 43 9.38 -8.85 -2.81
N GLN A 44 10.31 -8.11 -3.42
CA GLN A 44 11.50 -8.66 -4.06
C GLN A 44 12.73 -8.44 -3.18
N GLU A 45 13.55 -9.48 -3.01
CA GLU A 45 14.86 -9.32 -2.41
C GLU A 45 15.76 -8.51 -3.35
N ARG A 46 16.29 -7.38 -2.85
CA ARG A 46 17.18 -6.51 -3.61
C ARG A 46 18.49 -6.31 -2.86
N THR A 47 19.60 -6.42 -3.58
CA THR A 47 20.89 -5.97 -3.09
C THR A 47 20.98 -4.44 -3.30
N PRO A 48 21.34 -3.65 -2.27
CA PRO A 48 21.57 -2.23 -2.45
C PRO A 48 22.61 -1.98 -3.55
N ILE A 49 22.28 -1.12 -4.51
CA ILE A 49 23.26 -0.71 -5.51
C ILE A 49 24.28 0.18 -4.79
N GLN A 50 25.50 -0.31 -4.61
CA GLN A 50 26.61 0.46 -4.04
C GLN A 50 27.20 1.37 -5.11
N THR A 51 26.62 2.56 -5.28
CA THR A 51 27.18 3.61 -6.15
C THR A 51 27.82 4.71 -5.30
N GLN A 52 29.01 5.20 -5.69
CA GLN A 52 29.72 6.27 -4.98
C GLN A 52 29.00 7.63 -5.05
N ALA A 53 28.08 7.82 -5.99
CA ALA A 53 27.19 8.97 -6.08
C ALA A 53 25.76 8.55 -5.73
N ARG A 54 24.98 9.43 -5.08
CA ARG A 54 23.51 9.31 -5.17
C ARG A 54 23.17 9.33 -6.65
N SER A 55 22.55 8.27 -7.18
CA SER A 55 22.27 8.26 -8.62
C SER A 55 21.42 9.48 -8.97
N ASP A 56 21.87 10.34 -9.89
CA ASP A 56 21.04 11.39 -10.51
C ASP A 56 19.81 10.79 -11.21
N SER A 57 19.83 9.47 -11.40
CA SER A 57 18.78 8.71 -12.03
C SER A 57 17.51 8.58 -11.18
N SER A 58 17.50 8.83 -9.87
CA SER A 58 16.29 8.68 -9.04
C SER A 58 15.52 9.98 -8.79
N SER A 59 16.00 11.11 -9.31
CA SER A 59 15.49 12.46 -8.99
C SER A 59 14.85 13.19 -10.16
N THR A 60 14.78 12.61 -11.37
CA THR A 60 14.08 13.26 -12.48
C THR A 60 12.57 13.22 -12.25
N GLN A 61 11.90 14.34 -12.50
CA GLN A 61 10.43 14.46 -12.37
C GLN A 61 9.69 13.33 -13.11
N ALA A 62 10.20 12.95 -14.28
CA ALA A 62 9.65 11.88 -15.12
C ALA A 62 9.76 10.47 -14.51
N ARG A 63 10.68 10.25 -13.56
CA ARG A 63 10.77 8.98 -12.82
C ARG A 63 9.99 9.02 -11.52
N LEU A 64 9.95 10.17 -10.84
CA LEU A 64 9.12 10.35 -9.65
C LEU A 64 7.62 10.25 -9.96
N SER A 65 7.22 10.50 -11.21
CA SER A 65 5.84 10.32 -11.68
C SER A 65 5.48 8.87 -12.03
N LYS A 66 6.41 7.92 -11.96
CA LYS A 66 6.16 6.51 -12.31
C LYS A 66 5.92 5.65 -11.07
N PHE A 67 5.22 4.54 -11.28
CA PHE A 67 5.15 3.46 -10.31
C PHE A 67 6.55 2.87 -10.06
N CYS A 68 6.84 2.60 -8.80
CA CYS A 68 8.05 1.95 -8.30
C CYS A 68 7.82 0.49 -7.91
N GLY A 69 6.56 0.05 -7.84
CA GLY A 69 6.17 -1.36 -7.76
C GLY A 69 5.82 -1.86 -6.36
N GLY A 70 5.73 -0.97 -5.37
CA GLY A 70 5.35 -1.39 -4.02
C GLY A 70 3.93 -1.97 -3.94
N THR A 71 3.74 -2.98 -3.09
CA THR A 71 2.50 -3.77 -3.00
C THR A 71 2.02 -3.96 -1.57
N LEU A 72 0.74 -4.32 -1.41
CA LEU A 72 0.18 -4.73 -0.12
C LEU A 72 0.90 -5.95 0.46
N ARG A 73 1.34 -6.88 -0.41
CA ARG A 73 2.15 -8.03 0.01
C ARG A 73 3.49 -7.59 0.58
N GLY A 74 4.20 -6.71 -0.12
CA GLY A 74 5.48 -6.18 0.35
C GLY A 74 5.36 -5.50 1.72
N ILE A 75 4.26 -4.80 1.98
CA ILE A 75 3.95 -4.25 3.31
C ILE A 75 3.79 -5.38 4.34
N THR A 76 2.94 -6.38 4.06
CA THR A 76 2.68 -7.47 5.01
C THR A 76 3.93 -8.31 5.33
N THR A 77 4.84 -8.49 4.36
CA THR A 77 6.11 -9.22 4.57
C THR A 77 7.08 -8.45 5.47
N HIS A 78 6.95 -7.12 5.57
CA HIS A 78 7.91 -6.26 6.28
C HIS A 78 7.29 -5.57 7.52
N LEU A 79 6.20 -6.12 8.07
CA LEU A 79 5.61 -5.58 9.31
C LEU A 79 6.59 -5.60 10.49
N ASP A 80 7.51 -6.57 10.53
CA ASP A 80 8.54 -6.65 11.57
C ASP A 80 9.50 -5.44 11.53
N TYR A 81 9.86 -4.95 10.34
CA TYR A 81 10.66 -3.72 10.21
C TYR A 81 9.94 -2.53 10.87
N ILE A 82 8.65 -2.36 10.54
CA ILE A 82 7.86 -1.22 11.04
C ILE A 82 7.63 -1.34 12.55
N LYS A 83 7.36 -2.54 13.04
CA LYS A 83 7.23 -2.83 14.47
C LYS A 83 8.54 -2.56 15.22
N ASN A 84 9.68 -2.93 14.65
CA ASN A 84 11.00 -2.72 15.26
C ASN A 84 11.42 -1.24 15.30
N LEU A 85 10.84 -0.37 14.46
CA LEU A 85 10.96 1.08 14.61
C LEU A 85 10.20 1.63 15.83
N GLY A 86 9.36 0.82 16.47
CA GLY A 86 8.48 1.22 17.57
C GLY A 86 7.15 1.79 17.11
N CYS A 87 6.84 1.74 15.81
CA CYS A 87 5.54 2.17 15.30
C CYS A 87 4.45 1.17 15.70
N THR A 88 3.28 1.71 16.05
CA THR A 88 2.14 0.93 16.58
C THR A 88 0.93 0.96 15.65
N ALA A 89 0.92 1.86 14.65
CA ALA A 89 -0.12 1.97 13.65
C ALA A 89 0.45 2.23 12.26
N LEU A 90 -0.25 1.74 11.22
CA LEU A 90 0.04 2.03 9.82
C LEU A 90 -1.02 2.95 9.24
N TRP A 91 -0.56 3.96 8.49
CA TRP A 91 -1.41 4.75 7.62
C TRP A 91 -0.95 4.56 6.17
N LEU A 92 -1.84 3.99 5.35
CA LEU A 92 -1.55 3.72 3.94
C LEU A 92 -2.07 4.86 3.05
N SER A 93 -1.39 5.13 1.93
CA SER A 93 -2.02 5.76 0.78
C SER A 93 -3.24 4.95 0.31
N PRO A 94 -4.21 5.55 -0.39
CA PRO A 94 -5.42 4.82 -0.78
C PRO A 94 -5.10 3.62 -1.68
N ILE A 95 -5.81 2.52 -1.45
CA ILE A 95 -5.54 1.21 -2.07
C ILE A 95 -6.60 0.80 -3.10
N PHE A 96 -7.65 1.61 -3.23
CA PHE A 96 -8.77 1.34 -4.12
C PHE A 96 -8.35 1.54 -5.58
N GLU A 97 -9.07 0.89 -6.50
CA GLU A 97 -8.76 0.96 -7.92
C GLU A 97 -8.80 2.41 -8.43
N ASN A 98 -7.65 2.85 -8.92
CA ASN A 98 -7.43 4.19 -9.46
C ASN A 98 -7.66 4.23 -10.97
N ASN A 99 -7.97 5.42 -11.48
CA ASN A 99 -8.00 5.71 -12.90
C ASN A 99 -6.69 5.27 -13.58
N GLY A 100 -6.81 4.71 -14.78
CA GLY A 100 -5.70 4.14 -15.53
C GLY A 100 -5.17 2.83 -14.96
N ALA A 101 -5.80 2.22 -13.95
CA ALA A 101 -5.54 0.82 -13.63
C ALA A 101 -5.94 -0.09 -14.82
N PRO A 102 -5.22 -1.17 -15.10
CA PRO A 102 -4.02 -1.66 -14.42
C PRO A 102 -2.69 -1.05 -14.93
N ASP A 103 -2.73 -0.04 -15.81
CA ASP A 103 -1.54 0.51 -16.46
C ASP A 103 -0.63 1.31 -15.48
N PRO A 104 0.62 0.84 -15.22
CA PRO A 104 1.58 1.56 -14.38
C PRO A 104 2.13 2.83 -15.04
N ALA A 105 1.88 3.09 -16.33
CA ALA A 105 2.29 4.33 -17.00
C ALA A 105 1.35 5.51 -16.72
N SER A 106 0.16 5.28 -16.15
CA SER A 106 -0.85 6.32 -15.87
C SER A 106 -0.43 7.38 -14.83
N GLY A 107 0.66 7.14 -14.08
CA GLY A 107 1.20 8.10 -13.11
C GLY A 107 0.43 8.23 -11.80
N ASN A 108 -0.69 7.52 -11.63
CA ASN A 108 -1.52 7.52 -10.42
C ASN A 108 -0.95 6.66 -9.27
N TYR A 109 0.38 6.63 -9.11
CA TYR A 109 1.09 5.79 -8.13
C TYR A 109 0.76 6.12 -6.66
N HIS A 110 0.28 7.34 -6.43
CA HIS A 110 -0.05 7.86 -5.11
C HIS A 110 -1.43 7.39 -4.60
N GLY A 111 -2.27 6.82 -5.46
CA GLY A 111 -3.56 6.21 -5.07
C GLY A 111 -4.75 7.17 -4.91
N TYR A 112 -4.58 8.46 -5.18
CA TYR A 112 -5.62 9.49 -4.93
C TYR A 112 -6.60 9.74 -6.10
N SER A 113 -6.45 9.03 -7.20
CA SER A 113 -7.29 9.14 -8.41
C SER A 113 -8.30 7.99 -8.47
N ILE A 114 -9.02 7.73 -7.37
CA ILE A 114 -9.91 6.56 -7.22
C ILE A 114 -11.07 6.62 -8.23
N GLN A 115 -11.32 5.52 -8.93
CA GLN A 115 -12.47 5.35 -9.83
C GLN A 115 -13.46 4.30 -9.33
N ASN A 116 -13.00 3.34 -8.51
CA ASN A 116 -13.82 2.25 -8.01
C ASN A 116 -13.44 1.90 -6.57
N TYR A 117 -14.29 2.32 -5.63
CA TYR A 117 -14.14 2.04 -4.20
C TYR A 117 -14.44 0.58 -3.82
N LEU A 118 -15.03 -0.19 -4.74
CA LEU A 118 -15.36 -1.58 -4.46
C LEU A 118 -14.18 -2.49 -4.74
N ALA A 119 -13.20 -2.11 -5.57
CA ALA A 119 -12.05 -2.92 -5.94
C ALA A 119 -10.73 -2.41 -5.36
N ILE A 120 -9.79 -3.33 -5.14
CA ILE A 120 -8.38 -3.01 -4.86
C ILE A 120 -7.69 -2.73 -6.18
N ASP A 121 -6.80 -1.74 -6.21
CA ASP A 121 -6.01 -1.47 -7.40
C ASP A 121 -5.12 -2.68 -7.73
N PRO A 122 -5.25 -3.26 -8.95
CA PRO A 122 -4.50 -4.45 -9.32
C PRO A 122 -2.99 -4.24 -9.32
N ARG A 123 -2.51 -2.99 -9.37
CA ARG A 123 -1.08 -2.66 -9.24
C ARG A 123 -0.57 -2.81 -7.81
N PHE A 124 -1.46 -2.71 -6.80
CA PHE A 124 -1.10 -2.85 -5.38
C PHE A 124 -1.39 -4.25 -4.83
N GLY A 125 -2.35 -4.99 -5.39
CA GLY A 125 -2.64 -6.36 -4.96
C GLY A 125 -4.01 -6.88 -5.36
N THR A 126 -4.52 -7.83 -4.57
CA THR A 126 -5.81 -8.52 -4.78
C THR A 126 -6.56 -8.64 -3.46
N ARG A 127 -7.88 -8.91 -3.51
CA ARG A 127 -8.68 -9.24 -2.33
C ARG A 127 -8.39 -10.69 -1.93
N ARG A 128 -7.70 -10.92 -0.81
CA ARG A 128 -7.42 -12.25 -0.27
C ARG A 128 -7.60 -12.27 1.22
#